data_AF-A0A5U3IKA1-F1
#
_entry.id   AF-A0A5U3IKA1-F1
#
_cell.length_a   1.000
_cell.length_b   1.000
_cell.length_c   1.000
_cell.angle_alpha   90.00
_cell.angle_beta   90.00
_cell.angle_gamma   90.00
#
_symmetry.space_group_name_H-M   'P 1'
#
loop_
_entity.id
_entity.type
_entity.pdbx_description
1 polymer ?
#
loop_
_entity_poly.entity_id
_entity_poly.type
_entity_poly.pdbx_seq_one_letter_code
_entity_poly.pdbx_strand_id
1 'polypeptide(L)' 'MTTTAKTAGREWTQITDGTQSALVQIIGSADVCDCNTQPDTDHAFHPMSNILLNVTPPVKMWIRSSWHEGSVRVVVS' A
#
# COMPACT_ATOMS: atom_id res chain seq x y z
N MET A 1 -12.68 -1.30 -10.92
CA MET A 1 -12.57 -1.90 -9.57
C MET A 1 -13.69 -1.31 -8.69
N THR A 2 -14.12 -2.02 -7.64
CA THR A 2 -15.11 -1.49 -6.67
C THR A 2 -14.36 -0.97 -5.45
N THR A 3 -14.80 0.14 -4.87
CA THR A 3 -14.18 0.70 -3.67
C THR A 3 -14.21 -0.30 -2.51
N THR A 4 -13.04 -0.67 -2.00
CA THR A 4 -12.86 -1.59 -0.87
C THR A 4 -11.90 -1.01 0.15
N ALA A 5 -12.04 -1.42 1.41
CA ALA A 5 -11.11 -1.08 2.48
C ALA A 5 -10.36 -2.34 2.93
N LYS A 6 -9.07 -2.17 3.23
CA LYS A 6 -8.18 -3.19 3.78
C LYS A 6 -7.49 -2.62 5.02
N THR A 7 -7.14 -3.50 5.95
CA THR A 7 -6.25 -3.18 7.07
C THR A 7 -4.94 -3.91 6.84
N ALA A 8 -3.83 -3.17 6.75
CA ALA A 8 -2.49 -3.73 6.63
C ALA A 8 -1.76 -3.63 7.97
N GLY A 9 -1.20 -4.75 8.42
CA GLY A 9 -0.34 -4.82 9.61
C GLY A 9 1.13 -4.63 9.24
N ARG A 10 2.03 -5.19 10.06
CA ARG A 10 3.48 -5.12 9.85
C ARG A 10 4.00 -5.98 8.69
N GLU A 11 3.18 -6.89 8.17
CA GLU A 11 3.49 -7.69 7.00
C GLU A 11 3.09 -6.97 5.70
N TRP A 12 3.88 -7.18 4.65
CA TRP A 12 3.61 -6.61 3.34
C TRP A 12 2.31 -7.16 2.74
N THR A 13 1.42 -6.25 2.39
CA THR A 13 0.12 -6.53 1.78
C THR A 13 0.08 -5.91 0.39
N GLN A 14 -0.26 -6.71 -0.62
CA GLN A 14 -0.43 -6.20 -1.97
C GLN A 14 -1.73 -5.39 -2.09
N ILE A 15 -1.60 -4.16 -2.59
CA ILE A 15 -2.69 -3.22 -2.77
C ILE A 15 -3.14 -3.20 -4.23
N THR A 16 -2.19 -3.17 -5.18
CA THR A 16 -2.46 -3.22 -6.63
C THR A 16 -1.70 -4.36 -7.31
N ASP A 17 -2.29 -4.92 -8.38
CA ASP A 17 -1.70 -6.00 -9.18
C ASP A 17 -0.98 -5.52 -10.46
N GLY A 18 -0.99 -4.21 -10.71
CA GLY A 18 -0.35 -3.56 -11.86
C GLY A 18 -1.14 -3.67 -13.17
N THR A 19 -2.38 -4.18 -13.16
CA THR A 19 -3.17 -4.39 -14.38
C THR A 19 -4.12 -3.24 -14.71
N GLN A 20 -4.56 -2.50 -13.70
CA GLN A 20 -5.50 -1.38 -13.84
C GLN A 20 -5.08 -0.23 -12.92
N SER A 21 -5.46 0.99 -13.29
CA SER A 21 -5.27 2.14 -12.40
C SER A 21 -6.19 2.04 -11.19
N ALA A 22 -5.72 2.50 -10.04
CA ALA A 22 -6.46 2.52 -8.80
C ALA A 22 -6.21 3.82 -8.02
N LEU A 23 -7.26 4.35 -7.41
CA LEU A 23 -7.15 5.43 -6.45
C LEU A 23 -6.99 4.82 -5.05
N VAL A 24 -5.86 5.12 -4.40
CA VAL A 24 -5.49 4.55 -3.10
C VAL A 24 -5.46 5.67 -2.05
N GLN A 25 -6.21 5.50 -0.98
CA GLN A 25 -6.16 6.36 0.21
C GLN A 25 -5.52 5.60 1.36
N ILE A 26 -4.50 6.20 1.97
CA ILE A 26 -3.85 5.72 3.19
C ILE A 26 -4.38 6.55 4.36
N ILE A 27 -4.92 5.90 5.38
CA ILE A 27 -5.41 6.52 6.62
C ILE A 27 -4.57 5.96 7.78
N GLY A 28 -3.68 6.80 8.31
CA GLY A 28 -2.55 6.40 9.17
C GLY A 28 -1.21 6.53 8.46
N SER A 29 -0.17 5.89 8.99
CA SER A 29 1.19 5.86 8.41
C SER A 29 1.56 4.48 7.89
N ALA A 30 2.03 4.46 6.64
CA ALA A 30 2.36 3.25 5.90
C ALA A 30 3.76 3.34 5.29
N ASP A 31 4.43 2.19 5.24
CA ASP A 31 5.60 1.98 4.39
C ASP A 31 5.10 1.45 3.04
N VAL A 32 5.53 2.07 1.94
CA VAL A 32 5.03 1.80 0.59
C VAL A 32 6.18 1.47 -0.36
N CYS A 33 6.04 0.45 -1.20
CA CYS A 33 6.98 0.19 -2.30
C CYS A 33 6.28 -0.34 -3.55
N ASP A 34 6.97 -0.25 -4.69
CA ASP A 34 6.59 -0.90 -5.95
C ASP A 34 7.47 -2.15 -6.14
N CYS A 35 6.85 -3.33 -6.12
CA CYS A 35 7.56 -4.60 -6.19
C CYS A 35 6.80 -5.64 -7.00
N ASN A 36 7.51 -6.32 -7.91
CA ASN A 36 6.90 -7.37 -8.73
C ASN A 36 6.42 -8.59 -7.93
N THR A 37 7.05 -8.84 -6.78
CA THR A 37 6.80 -9.92 -5.83
C THR A 37 6.69 -9.37 -4.42
N GLN A 38 6.22 -10.18 -3.46
CA GLN A 38 6.19 -9.79 -2.06
C GLN A 38 7.58 -9.33 -1.58
N PRO A 39 7.71 -8.11 -1.01
CA PRO A 39 8.98 -7.63 -0.49
C PRO A 39 9.41 -8.39 0.76
N ASP A 40 10.72 -8.41 1.02
CA ASP A 40 11.27 -8.90 2.28
C ASP A 40 11.12 -7.88 3.43
N THR A 41 11.50 -8.25 4.63
CA THR A 41 11.31 -7.42 5.84
C THR A 41 12.11 -6.11 5.80
N ASP A 42 13.29 -6.09 5.19
CA ASP A 42 14.20 -4.94 5.19
C ASP A 42 14.17 -4.15 3.88
N HIS A 43 13.20 -4.48 3.01
CA HIS A 43 13.05 -3.85 1.70
C HIS A 43 12.89 -2.34 1.82
N ALA A 44 13.52 -1.60 0.89
CA ALA A 44 13.44 -0.14 0.87
C ALA A 44 12.00 0.34 0.59
N PHE A 45 11.59 1.43 1.24
CA PHE A 45 10.22 1.92 1.15
C PHE A 45 10.13 3.44 1.22
N HIS A 46 9.01 3.97 0.74
CA HIS A 46 8.58 5.34 0.93
C HIS A 46 7.61 5.41 2.11
N PRO A 47 7.92 6.19 3.17
CA PRO A 47 6.95 6.45 4.22
C PRO A 47 5.87 7.41 3.70
N MET A 48 4.61 7.02 3.81
CA MET A 48 3.45 7.80 3.37
C MET A 48 2.39 7.86 4.47
N SER A 49 1.85 9.04 4.76
CA SER A 49 0.88 9.24 5.83
C SER A 49 -0.30 10.09 5.38
N ASN A 50 -1.52 9.65 5.69
CA ASN A 50 -2.77 10.39 5.46
C ASN A 50 -2.87 11.02 4.06
N ILE A 51 -2.60 10.20 3.03
CA ILE A 51 -2.48 10.66 1.65
C ILE A 51 -3.43 9.90 0.72
N LEU A 52 -3.87 10.58 -0.32
CA LEU A 52 -4.59 10.03 -1.46
C LEU A 52 -3.65 10.05 -2.67
N LEU A 53 -3.46 8.91 -3.34
CA LEU A 53 -2.59 8.79 -4.50
C LEU A 53 -3.26 7.97 -5.61
N ASN A 54 -2.89 8.28 -6.85
CA ASN A 54 -3.30 7.50 -8.01
C ASN A 54 -2.16 6.57 -8.43
N VAL A 55 -2.43 5.27 -8.44
CA VAL A 55 -1.48 4.23 -8.86
C VAL A 55 -1.89 3.75 -10.23
N THR A 56 -0.97 3.77 -11.18
CA THR A 56 -1.23 3.34 -12.56
C THR A 56 -0.38 2.12 -12.95
N PRO A 57 -0.84 1.28 -13.87
CA PRO A 57 -0.02 0.21 -14.44
C PRO A 57 1.35 0.73 -14.91
N PRO A 58 2.43 -0.06 -14.76
CA PRO A 58 2.47 -1.45 -14.29
C PRO A 58 2.69 -1.63 -12.78
N VAL A 59 2.51 -0.57 -11.97
CA VAL A 59 2.92 -0.55 -10.56
C VAL A 59 2.15 -1.57 -9.71
N LYS A 60 2.91 -2.45 -9.04
CA LYS A 60 2.39 -3.39 -8.03
C LYS A 60 2.72 -2.84 -6.65
N MET A 61 1.80 -2.05 -6.13
CA MET A 61 1.96 -1.37 -4.85
C MET A 61 1.80 -2.37 -3.71
N TRP A 62 2.80 -2.40 -2.83
CA TRP A 62 2.77 -3.10 -1.55
C TRP A 62 2.80 -2.11 -0.40
N ILE A 63 2.04 -2.41 0.65
CA ILE A 63 1.95 -1.60 1.86
C ILE A 63 2.10 -2.47 3.11
N ARG A 64 2.78 -1.94 4.12
CA ARG A 64 2.66 -2.38 5.52
C ARG A 64 2.48 -1.17 6.43
N SER A 65 2.02 -1.37 7.66
CA SER A 65 2.01 -0.31 8.67
C SER A 65 3.45 0.10 9.02
N SER A 66 3.69 1.40 9.18
CA SER A 66 5.00 1.89 9.63
C SER A 66 5.33 1.41 11.05
N TRP A 67 6.59 1.49 11.47
CA TRP A 67 7.07 0.86 12.71
C TRP A 67 6.41 1.34 14.01
N HIS A 68 5.88 2.57 14.01
CA HIS A 68 5.18 3.17 15.15
C HIS A 68 3.65 2.95 15.08
N GLU A 69 3.14 2.35 13.99
CA GLU A 69 1.73 2.05 13.78
C GLU A 69 1.49 0.53 13.87
N GLY A 70 0.51 0.11 14.69
CA GLY A 70 0.15 -1.31 14.80
C GLY A 70 -0.53 -1.84 13.52
N SER A 71 -1.31 -1.00 12.86
CA SER A 71 -1.94 -1.28 11.56
C SER A 71 -2.33 0.01 10.86
N VAL A 72 -2.53 -0.04 9.54
CA VAL A 72 -2.95 1.09 8.71
C VAL A 72 -4.17 0.72 7.88
N ARG A 73 -5.13 1.64 7.75
CA ARG A 73 -6.31 1.43 6.91
C ARG A 73 -6.04 1.99 5.51
N VAL A 74 -6.31 1.19 4.49
CA VAL A 74 -6.12 1.54 3.09
C VAL A 74 -7.44 1.38 2.35
N VAL A 75 -7.89 2.39 1.64
CA VAL A 75 -9.07 2.35 0.76
C VAL A 75 -8.61 2.36 -0.69
N VAL A 76 -9.15 1.47 -1.52
CA VAL A 76 -8.75 1.33 -2.93
C VAL A 76 -10.01 1.31 -3.79
N SER A 77 -10.04 2.08 -4.88
CA SER A 77 -11.14 2.10 -5.86
C SER A 77 -10.65 2.05 -7.30
#